data_AF-A0AA36N8U4-F1
#
_entry.id   AF-A0AA36N8U4-F1
#
_cell.length_a   1.000
_cell.length_b   1.000
_cell.length_c   1.000
_cell.angle_alpha   90.00
_cell.angle_beta   90.00
_cell.angle_gamma   90.00
#
_symmetry.space_group_name_H-M   'P 1'
#
loop_
_entity.id
_entity.type
_entity.pdbx_description
1 polymer ?
#
loop_
_entity_poly.entity_id
_entity_poly.type
_entity_poly.pdbx_seq_one_letter_code
_entity_poly.pdbx_strand_id
1 'polypeptide(L)'
;MKEFLVVYWPWLFTLATIALGAVVDAAECVWPPKLDLSGKQLAKLFSTPVFLCTAVPAVLVTPVLAQLARGRLSRSDRASLVWWSVNLFWFHTGCDILSGYYQIMPVFTELYTHMNTAHGYARWHPERAPLDCAYGLELFFEAPFAAWLVYLFWKQDKARYLVELWALGVQFAGTVVYYLPALMRGEFSCWLSYADRACGSVWIMFPAYVFWRSVKTARSESTGKKQKHK
;
A
#
# COMPACT_ATOMS: atom_id res chain seq x y z
N MET A 1 18.17 15.76 -3.38
CA MET A 1 16.81 15.62 -3.94
C MET A 1 16.58 14.26 -4.63
N LYS A 2 17.35 13.86 -5.65
CA LYS A 2 17.11 12.59 -6.39
C LYS A 2 17.06 11.34 -5.51
N GLU A 3 18.00 11.18 -4.58
CA GLU A 3 18.03 10.00 -3.68
C GLU A 3 16.84 9.96 -2.72
N PHE A 4 16.40 11.12 -2.23
CA PHE A 4 15.27 11.20 -1.31
C PHE A 4 14.00 10.67 -1.96
N LEU A 5 13.66 11.15 -3.17
CA LEU A 5 12.47 10.69 -3.89
C LEU A 5 12.54 9.19 -4.22
N VAL A 6 13.70 8.68 -4.64
CA VAL A 6 13.85 7.25 -4.96
C VAL A 6 13.56 6.35 -3.75
N VAL A 7 13.95 6.76 -2.54
CA VAL A 7 13.79 5.93 -1.33
C VAL A 7 12.45 6.17 -0.63
N TYR A 8 12.06 7.44 -0.48
CA TYR A 8 10.97 7.85 0.40
C TYR A 8 9.66 8.10 -0.32
N TRP A 9 9.54 7.86 -1.62
CA TRP A 9 8.25 8.02 -2.31
C TRP A 9 7.10 7.19 -1.69
N PRO A 10 7.28 5.95 -1.16
CA PRO A 10 6.15 5.23 -0.55
C PRO A 10 5.69 5.90 0.75
N TRP A 11 6.63 6.48 1.49
CA TRP A 11 6.35 7.27 2.69
C TRP A 11 5.64 8.58 2.34
N LEU A 12 6.06 9.29 1.29
CA LEU A 12 5.35 10.47 0.80
C LEU A 12 3.92 10.13 0.34
N PHE A 13 3.76 8.97 -0.31
CA PHE A 13 2.44 8.48 -0.71
C PHE A 13 1.55 8.16 0.50
N THR A 14 2.11 7.54 1.54
CA THR A 14 1.45 7.34 2.84
C THR A 14 0.96 8.68 3.42
N LEU A 15 1.83 9.69 3.48
CA LEU A 15 1.47 11.03 3.95
C LEU A 15 0.35 11.66 3.13
N ALA A 16 0.35 11.47 1.81
CA ALA A 16 -0.72 11.98 0.95
C ALA A 16 -2.07 11.32 1.25
N THR A 17 -2.11 10.01 1.49
CA THR A 17 -3.36 9.31 1.86
C THR A 17 -3.86 9.68 3.26
N ILE A 18 -2.95 9.88 4.22
CA ILE A 18 -3.28 10.42 5.55
C ILE A 18 -3.84 11.85 5.42
N ALA A 19 -3.19 12.69 4.62
CA ALA A 19 -3.66 14.05 4.38
C ALA A 19 -5.07 14.05 3.76
N LEU A 20 -5.34 13.18 2.78
CA LEU A 20 -6.66 13.01 2.19
C LEU A 20 -7.71 12.65 3.26
N GLY A 21 -7.42 11.67 4.12
CA GLY A 21 -8.30 11.33 5.25
C GLY A 21 -8.49 12.47 6.26
N ALA A 22 -7.47 13.31 6.45
CA ALA A 22 -7.51 14.41 7.40
C ALA A 22 -8.30 15.63 6.93
N VAL A 23 -8.39 15.88 5.62
CA VAL A 23 -8.96 17.12 5.08
C VAL A 23 -10.21 16.91 4.23
N VAL A 24 -10.47 15.72 3.69
CA VAL A 24 -11.64 15.50 2.83
C VAL A 24 -12.87 15.19 3.69
N ASP A 25 -13.92 16.00 3.52
CA ASP A 25 -15.27 15.71 4.01
C ASP A 25 -15.97 14.79 2.99
N ALA A 26 -16.09 13.52 3.33
CA ALA A 26 -16.61 12.50 2.43
C ALA A 26 -18.14 12.43 2.40
N ALA A 27 -18.85 13.12 3.31
CA ALA A 27 -20.27 12.94 3.55
C ALA A 27 -21.16 13.21 2.33
N GLU A 28 -20.77 14.15 1.46
CA GLU A 28 -21.56 14.56 0.30
C GLU A 28 -21.00 14.04 -1.04
N CYS A 29 -19.83 13.38 -1.03
CA CYS A 29 -19.03 12.98 -2.20
C CYS A 29 -19.18 13.84 -3.48
N VAL A 30 -19.06 15.17 -3.35
CA VAL A 30 -19.19 16.15 -4.45
C VAL A 30 -17.85 16.47 -5.13
N TRP A 31 -17.90 16.95 -6.37
CA TRP A 31 -16.76 17.55 -7.08
C TRP A 31 -17.02 19.04 -7.37
N PRO A 32 -16.12 19.97 -7.00
CA PRO A 32 -14.83 19.74 -6.33
C PRO A 32 -14.98 19.20 -4.90
N PRO A 33 -13.96 18.49 -4.37
CA PRO A 33 -14.03 17.91 -3.03
C PRO A 33 -14.19 19.00 -1.97
N LYS A 34 -15.13 18.80 -1.06
CA LYS A 34 -15.31 19.66 0.11
C LYS A 34 -14.17 19.37 1.10
N LEU A 35 -13.40 20.40 1.44
CA LEU A 35 -12.30 20.30 2.38
C LEU A 35 -12.76 20.80 3.75
N ASP A 36 -12.56 19.99 4.78
CA ASP A 36 -12.73 20.43 6.17
C ASP A 36 -11.49 21.20 6.63
N LEU A 37 -11.58 22.52 6.56
CA LEU A 37 -10.57 23.44 7.07
C LEU A 37 -10.78 23.81 8.55
N SER A 38 -11.88 23.36 9.17
CA SER A 38 -12.15 23.62 10.60
C SER A 38 -11.33 22.73 11.54
N GLY A 39 -10.73 21.65 11.01
CA GLY A 39 -9.95 20.69 11.77
C GLY A 39 -10.77 19.61 12.48
N LYS A 40 -12.10 19.57 12.28
CA LYS A 40 -12.96 18.54 12.89
C LYS A 40 -12.65 17.14 12.35
N GLN A 41 -12.40 17.02 11.05
CA GLN A 41 -12.04 15.78 10.37
C GLN A 41 -10.67 15.28 10.85
N LEU A 42 -9.69 16.18 10.94
CA LEU A 42 -8.39 15.90 11.54
C LEU A 42 -8.56 15.43 13.00
N ALA A 43 -9.35 16.12 13.81
CA ALA A 43 -9.60 15.74 15.20
C ALA A 43 -10.29 14.37 15.31
N LYS A 44 -11.28 14.08 14.45
CA LYS A 44 -11.95 12.77 14.35
C LYS A 44 -10.97 11.65 13.97
N LEU A 45 -10.04 11.94 13.08
CA LEU A 45 -9.01 11.00 12.67
C LEU A 45 -8.04 10.69 13.82
N PHE A 46 -7.49 11.73 14.45
CA PHE A 46 -6.52 11.59 15.55
C PHE A 46 -7.13 11.09 16.86
N SER A 47 -8.44 11.22 17.05
CA SER A 47 -9.14 10.63 18.19
C SER A 47 -9.39 9.13 18.06
N THR A 48 -9.12 8.53 16.89
CA THR A 48 -9.26 7.09 16.64
C THR A 48 -7.98 6.37 17.07
N PRO A 49 -7.97 5.57 18.17
CA PRO A 49 -6.72 4.97 18.67
C PRO A 49 -6.06 4.03 17.66
N VAL A 50 -6.87 3.30 16.90
CA VAL A 50 -6.41 2.36 15.86
C VAL A 50 -5.65 3.09 14.75
N PHE A 51 -6.09 4.29 14.37
CA PHE A 51 -5.37 5.14 13.42
C PHE A 51 -3.97 5.48 13.93
N LEU A 52 -3.84 5.84 15.22
CA LEU A 52 -2.53 6.17 15.79
C LEU A 52 -1.60 4.95 15.81
N CYS A 53 -2.12 3.76 16.14
CA CYS A 53 -1.34 2.52 16.16
C CYS A 53 -0.76 2.13 14.79
N THR A 54 -1.37 2.56 13.69
CA THR A 54 -0.94 2.25 12.32
C THR A 54 -0.18 3.41 11.68
N ALA A 55 -0.68 4.63 11.81
CA ALA A 55 -0.08 5.82 11.22
C ALA A 55 1.24 6.22 11.89
N VAL A 56 1.34 6.14 13.23
CA VAL A 56 2.57 6.53 13.95
C VAL A 56 3.77 5.70 13.53
N PRO A 57 3.74 4.34 13.52
CA PRO A 57 4.89 3.58 13.03
C PRO A 57 5.14 3.80 11.54
N ALA A 58 4.10 3.94 10.71
CA ALA A 58 4.28 4.24 9.30
C ALA A 58 5.02 5.58 9.07
N VAL A 59 4.66 6.63 9.82
CA VAL A 59 5.19 7.99 9.65
C VAL A 59 6.51 8.21 10.37
N LEU A 60 6.68 7.70 11.59
CA LEU A 60 7.87 7.95 12.41
C LEU A 60 8.91 6.84 12.31
N VAL A 61 8.49 5.57 12.38
CA VAL A 61 9.45 4.44 12.44
C VAL A 61 10.03 4.15 11.06
N THR A 62 9.21 4.15 10.01
CA THR A 62 9.69 3.85 8.64
C THR A 62 10.86 4.72 8.19
N PRO A 63 10.81 6.08 8.28
CA PRO A 63 11.94 6.88 7.81
C PRO A 63 13.18 6.71 8.68
N VAL A 64 13.01 6.48 9.98
CA VAL A 64 14.13 6.18 10.89
C VAL A 64 14.78 4.86 10.50
N LEU A 65 14.00 3.79 10.25
CA LEU A 65 14.52 2.50 9.79
C LEU A 65 15.31 2.63 8.49
N ALA A 66 14.77 3.37 7.51
CA ALA A 66 15.43 3.61 6.23
C ALA A 66 16.75 4.38 6.38
N GLN A 67 16.78 5.36 7.28
CA GLN A 67 17.98 6.14 7.60
C GLN A 67 19.03 5.29 8.31
N LEU A 68 18.64 4.45 9.27
CA LEU A 68 19.55 3.52 9.95
C LEU A 68 20.11 2.44 9.02
N ALA A 69 19.38 2.10 7.94
CA ALA A 69 19.85 1.21 6.89
C ALA A 69 20.79 1.90 5.87
N ARG A 70 21.04 3.20 5.99
CA ARG A 70 21.97 3.93 5.11
C ARG A 70 23.39 3.41 5.30
N GLY A 71 24.07 3.13 4.18
CA GLY A 71 25.41 2.53 4.16
C GLY A 71 25.41 0.99 4.26
N ARG A 72 24.29 0.39 4.68
CA ARG A 72 24.09 -1.06 4.71
C ARG A 72 23.33 -1.58 3.50
N LEU A 73 22.28 -0.86 3.10
CA LEU A 73 21.42 -1.22 1.99
C LEU A 73 21.65 -0.32 0.78
N SER A 74 21.49 -0.91 -0.41
CA SER A 74 21.44 -0.16 -1.67
C SER A 74 20.26 0.83 -1.66
N ARG A 75 20.28 1.84 -2.54
CA ARG A 75 19.13 2.76 -2.66
C ARG A 75 17.82 2.03 -2.97
N SER A 76 17.90 1.02 -3.83
CA SER A 76 16.79 0.14 -4.22
C SER A 76 16.26 -0.68 -3.04
N ASP A 77 17.16 -1.28 -2.27
CA ASP A 77 16.79 -2.09 -1.11
C ASP A 77 16.17 -1.24 0.00
N ARG A 78 16.64 0.00 0.20
CA ARG A 78 16.00 0.94 1.14
C ARG A 78 14.62 1.37 0.66
N ALA A 79 14.44 1.64 -0.64
CA ALA A 79 13.11 1.95 -1.19
C ALA A 79 12.13 0.79 -0.96
N SER A 80 12.63 -0.44 -1.11
CA SER A 80 11.87 -1.67 -0.85
C SER A 80 11.56 -1.83 0.64
N LEU A 81 12.53 -1.58 1.53
CA LEU A 81 12.30 -1.55 2.97
C LEU A 81 11.21 -0.52 3.36
N VAL A 82 11.24 0.67 2.76
CA VAL A 82 10.21 1.71 2.99
C VAL A 82 8.86 1.25 2.47
N TRP A 83 8.79 0.70 1.24
CA TRP A 83 7.57 0.13 0.65
C TRP A 83 6.92 -0.90 1.57
N TRP A 84 7.67 -1.91 2.01
CA TRP A 84 7.16 -2.97 2.87
C TRP A 84 6.79 -2.46 4.27
N SER A 85 7.52 -1.47 4.81
CA SER A 85 7.19 -0.89 6.11
C SER A 85 5.86 -0.12 6.07
N VAL A 86 5.64 0.70 5.04
CA VAL A 86 4.37 1.44 4.92
C VAL A 86 3.21 0.52 4.55
N ASN A 87 3.44 -0.53 3.76
CA ASN A 87 2.41 -1.55 3.50
C ASN A 87 2.05 -2.29 4.78
N LEU A 88 3.04 -2.68 5.59
CA LEU A 88 2.80 -3.35 6.86
C LEU A 88 1.97 -2.49 7.81
N PHE A 89 2.40 -1.25 8.08
CA PHE A 89 1.79 -0.46 9.14
C PHE A 89 0.56 0.30 8.68
N TRP A 90 0.57 0.82 7.45
CA TRP A 90 -0.46 1.74 6.98
C TRP A 90 -1.41 1.09 5.99
N PHE A 91 -0.94 0.65 4.82
CA PHE A 91 -1.87 0.23 3.76
C PHE A 91 -2.58 -1.08 4.09
N HIS A 92 -1.86 -2.19 4.24
CA HIS A 92 -2.50 -3.49 4.52
C HIS A 92 -3.17 -3.51 5.89
N THR A 93 -2.48 -3.03 6.93
CA THR A 93 -3.05 -3.09 8.28
C THR A 93 -4.06 -1.96 8.52
N GLY A 94 -3.66 -0.70 8.36
CA GLY A 94 -4.52 0.44 8.70
C GLY A 94 -5.67 0.64 7.72
N CYS A 95 -5.37 0.80 6.44
CA CYS A 95 -6.34 1.10 5.42
C CYS A 95 -7.18 -0.13 5.10
N ASP A 96 -6.57 -1.23 4.72
CA ASP A 96 -7.33 -2.33 4.14
C ASP A 96 -7.94 -3.25 5.22
N ILE A 97 -7.15 -3.83 6.13
CA ILE A 97 -7.66 -4.72 7.18
C ILE A 97 -8.51 -3.96 8.20
N LEU A 98 -7.99 -2.92 8.85
CA LEU A 98 -8.68 -2.27 9.97
C LEU A 98 -9.78 -1.33 9.49
N SER A 99 -9.54 -0.52 8.46
CA SER A 99 -10.56 0.39 7.95
C SER A 99 -11.47 -0.20 6.88
N GLY A 100 -10.95 -1.04 5.99
CA GLY A 100 -11.73 -1.61 4.90
C GLY A 100 -12.54 -2.83 5.35
N TYR A 101 -11.86 -3.86 5.85
CA TYR A 101 -12.48 -5.11 6.26
C TYR A 101 -13.25 -5.00 7.56
N TYR A 102 -12.58 -4.56 8.64
CA TYR A 102 -13.18 -4.43 9.97
C TYR A 102 -13.97 -3.14 10.17
N GLN A 103 -13.73 -2.11 9.35
CA GLN A 103 -14.46 -0.84 9.39
C GLN A 103 -14.37 -0.07 10.71
N ILE A 104 -13.27 -0.23 11.46
CA ILE A 104 -13.10 0.37 12.80
C ILE A 104 -12.40 1.74 12.80
N MET A 105 -12.11 2.31 11.62
CA MET A 105 -11.53 3.64 11.47
C MET A 105 -12.53 4.56 10.74
N PRO A 106 -13.47 5.22 11.45
CA PRO A 106 -14.68 5.78 10.84
C PRO A 106 -14.44 6.70 9.64
N VAL A 107 -13.41 7.56 9.71
CA VAL A 107 -13.05 8.48 8.61
C VAL A 107 -12.66 7.72 7.34
N PHE A 108 -11.82 6.69 7.47
CA PHE A 108 -11.39 5.91 6.33
C PHE A 108 -12.47 4.92 5.89
N THR A 109 -13.26 4.37 6.80
CA THR A 109 -14.44 3.53 6.48
C THR A 109 -15.39 4.31 5.57
N GLU A 110 -15.70 5.55 5.93
CA GLU A 110 -16.56 6.44 5.14
C GLU A 110 -15.98 6.67 3.74
N LEU A 111 -14.69 6.98 3.63
CA LEU A 111 -14.01 7.09 2.34
C LEU A 111 -14.12 5.81 1.50
N TYR A 112 -13.84 4.64 2.08
CA TYR A 112 -13.91 3.35 1.39
C TYR A 112 -15.31 3.05 0.85
N THR A 113 -16.38 3.38 1.60
CA THR A 113 -17.76 3.20 1.13
C THR A 113 -18.09 4.04 -0.10
N HIS A 114 -17.45 5.21 -0.25
CA HIS A 114 -17.59 6.04 -1.44
C HIS A 114 -16.63 5.65 -2.57
N MET A 115 -15.48 5.08 -2.27
CA MET A 115 -14.51 4.59 -3.26
C MET A 115 -15.05 3.37 -4.01
N ASN A 116 -15.60 2.40 -3.28
CA ASN A 116 -16.16 1.16 -3.81
C ASN A 116 -17.41 0.77 -3.01
N THR A 117 -18.56 0.71 -3.69
CA THR A 117 -19.88 0.44 -3.10
C THR A 117 -19.96 -0.90 -2.38
N ALA A 118 -19.08 -1.86 -2.70
CA ALA A 118 -19.01 -3.17 -2.05
C ALA A 118 -18.79 -3.06 -0.52
N HIS A 119 -18.13 -2.00 -0.05
CA HIS A 119 -17.92 -1.74 1.39
C HIS A 119 -19.21 -1.40 2.13
N GLY A 120 -20.27 -0.99 1.42
CA GLY A 120 -21.58 -0.72 2.01
C GLY A 120 -22.35 -1.99 2.39
N TYR A 121 -21.94 -3.16 1.89
CA TYR A 121 -22.53 -4.44 2.24
C TYR A 121 -21.88 -5.06 3.48
N ALA A 122 -22.67 -5.83 4.23
CA ALA A 122 -22.17 -6.63 5.35
C ALA A 122 -21.08 -7.61 4.89
N ARG A 123 -20.15 -7.94 5.79
CA ARG A 123 -19.13 -8.98 5.54
C ARG A 123 -19.80 -10.29 5.10
N TRP A 124 -19.21 -10.96 4.11
CA TRP A 124 -19.68 -12.20 3.50
C TRP A 124 -20.96 -12.06 2.67
N HIS A 125 -21.41 -10.83 2.39
CA HIS A 125 -22.49 -10.61 1.44
C HIS A 125 -22.03 -11.00 0.01
N PRO A 126 -22.90 -11.60 -0.84
CA PRO A 126 -22.52 -12.01 -2.19
C PRO A 126 -21.88 -10.89 -3.04
N GLU A 127 -22.43 -9.68 -2.99
CA GLU A 127 -21.87 -8.50 -3.71
C GLU A 127 -20.51 -8.04 -3.18
N ARG A 128 -20.14 -8.47 -1.96
CA ARG A 128 -18.86 -8.17 -1.31
C ARG A 128 -17.85 -9.30 -1.50
N ALA A 129 -18.24 -10.47 -2.03
CA ALA A 129 -17.37 -11.63 -2.12
C ALA A 129 -15.98 -11.37 -2.76
N PRO A 130 -15.85 -10.60 -3.87
CA PRO A 130 -14.53 -10.29 -4.42
C PRO A 130 -13.67 -9.44 -3.47
N LEU A 131 -14.30 -8.50 -2.77
CA LEU A 131 -13.66 -7.63 -1.79
C LEU A 131 -13.21 -8.42 -0.56
N ASP A 132 -14.05 -9.32 -0.04
CA ASP A 132 -13.69 -10.19 1.09
C ASP A 132 -12.57 -11.18 0.73
N CYS A 133 -12.51 -11.65 -0.52
CA CYS A 133 -11.37 -12.43 -1.01
C CYS A 133 -10.07 -11.62 -1.03
N ALA A 134 -10.12 -10.36 -1.46
CA ALA A 134 -8.96 -9.46 -1.43
C ALA A 134 -8.47 -9.24 0.01
N TYR A 135 -9.38 -8.98 0.96
CA TYR A 135 -9.04 -8.87 2.38
C TYR A 135 -8.48 -10.16 2.97
N GLY A 136 -8.94 -11.33 2.50
CA GLY A 136 -8.33 -12.60 2.83
C GLY A 136 -6.87 -12.69 2.38
N LEU A 137 -6.57 -12.24 1.15
CA LEU A 137 -5.19 -12.19 0.66
C LEU A 137 -4.32 -11.26 1.50
N GLU A 138 -4.81 -10.09 1.86
CA GLU A 138 -4.08 -9.14 2.68
C GLU A 138 -3.79 -9.65 4.09
N LEU A 139 -4.83 -10.21 4.75
CA LEU A 139 -4.72 -10.69 6.13
C LEU A 139 -3.79 -11.90 6.25
N PHE A 140 -3.89 -12.85 5.33
CA PHE A 140 -3.17 -14.12 5.43
C PHE A 140 -1.85 -14.14 4.66
N PHE A 141 -1.65 -13.26 3.69
CA PHE A 141 -0.45 -13.25 2.87
C PHE A 141 0.24 -11.89 2.83
N GLU A 142 -0.43 -10.81 2.44
CA GLU A 142 0.29 -9.56 2.17
C GLU A 142 0.86 -8.89 3.42
N ALA A 143 0.07 -8.76 4.50
CA ALA A 143 0.56 -8.21 5.77
C ALA A 143 1.65 -9.10 6.41
N PRO A 144 1.51 -10.44 6.48
CA PRO A 144 2.58 -11.33 6.91
C PRO A 144 3.85 -11.22 6.05
N PHE A 145 3.71 -11.15 4.72
CA PHE A 145 4.86 -10.98 3.82
C PHE A 145 5.52 -9.61 4.03
N ALA A 146 4.76 -8.55 4.23
CA ALA A 146 5.30 -7.23 4.51
C ALA A 146 6.14 -7.24 5.80
N ALA A 147 5.64 -7.86 6.88
CA ALA A 147 6.41 -8.05 8.12
C ALA A 147 7.68 -8.86 7.89
N TRP A 148 7.58 -9.98 7.18
CA TRP A 148 8.72 -10.84 6.90
C TRP A 148 9.77 -10.11 6.04
N LEU A 149 9.36 -9.35 5.04
CA LEU A 149 10.26 -8.61 4.17
C LEU A 149 10.95 -7.46 4.89
N VAL A 150 10.25 -6.71 5.75
CA VAL A 150 10.88 -5.73 6.63
C VAL A 150 11.99 -6.38 7.45
N TYR A 151 11.74 -7.56 8.02
CA TYR A 151 12.74 -8.33 8.74
C TYR A 151 13.92 -8.77 7.85
N LEU A 152 13.67 -9.34 6.67
CA LEU A 152 14.71 -9.82 5.76
C LEU A 152 15.58 -8.68 5.20
N PHE A 153 14.98 -7.55 4.83
CA PHE A 153 15.72 -6.35 4.41
C PHE A 153 16.56 -5.81 5.57
N TRP A 154 16.01 -5.79 6.79
CA TRP A 154 16.76 -5.37 7.97
C TRP A 154 17.94 -6.30 8.25
N LYS A 155 17.77 -7.62 8.12
CA LYS A 155 18.86 -8.60 8.29
C LYS A 155 19.81 -8.70 7.10
N GLN A 156 19.51 -8.02 5.98
CA GLN A 156 20.24 -8.13 4.73
C GLN A 156 20.32 -9.58 4.20
N ASP A 157 19.28 -10.36 4.48
CA ASP A 157 19.22 -11.77 4.06
C ASP A 157 19.10 -11.85 2.53
N LYS A 158 19.87 -12.71 1.87
CA LYS A 158 19.86 -12.86 0.41
C LYS A 158 18.51 -13.35 -0.13
N ALA A 159 17.74 -14.07 0.68
CA ALA A 159 16.40 -14.55 0.33
C ALA A 159 15.40 -13.41 0.11
N ARG A 160 15.67 -12.19 0.63
CA ARG A 160 14.77 -11.02 0.51
C ARG A 160 14.31 -10.75 -0.92
N TYR A 161 15.18 -10.93 -1.92
CA TYR A 161 14.84 -10.67 -3.31
C TYR A 161 13.87 -11.69 -3.89
N LEU A 162 14.02 -12.96 -3.52
CA LEU A 162 13.10 -14.01 -3.94
C LEU A 162 11.74 -13.83 -3.26
N VAL A 163 11.74 -13.66 -1.94
CA VAL A 163 10.51 -13.45 -1.16
C VAL A 163 9.79 -12.18 -1.61
N GLU A 164 10.52 -11.11 -1.95
CA GLU A 164 9.96 -9.87 -2.47
C GLU A 164 9.22 -10.09 -3.79
N LEU A 165 9.80 -10.84 -4.73
CA LEU A 165 9.13 -11.14 -5.99
C LEU A 165 7.84 -11.95 -5.80
N TRP A 166 7.83 -12.90 -4.86
CA TRP A 166 6.63 -13.66 -4.52
C TRP A 166 5.57 -12.76 -3.88
N ALA A 167 5.94 -11.97 -2.88
CA ALA A 167 5.03 -11.06 -2.20
C ALA A 167 4.43 -10.04 -3.19
N LEU A 168 5.24 -9.44 -4.07
CA LEU A 168 4.76 -8.53 -5.11
C LEU A 168 3.82 -9.20 -6.12
N GLY A 169 4.05 -10.48 -6.42
CA GLY A 169 3.12 -11.28 -7.23
C GLY A 169 1.75 -11.42 -6.55
N VAL A 170 1.73 -11.66 -5.24
CA VAL A 170 0.50 -11.68 -4.45
C VAL A 170 -0.16 -10.30 -4.44
N GLN A 171 0.58 -9.22 -4.17
CA GLN A 171 0.04 -7.85 -4.20
C GLN A 171 -0.60 -7.50 -5.55
N PHE A 172 0.07 -7.86 -6.64
CA PHE A 172 -0.45 -7.65 -7.98
C PHE A 172 -1.76 -8.41 -8.19
N ALA A 173 -1.81 -9.69 -7.79
CA ALA A 173 -3.01 -10.51 -7.89
C ALA A 173 -4.16 -9.96 -7.01
N GLY A 174 -3.87 -9.59 -5.76
CA GLY A 174 -4.83 -8.96 -4.84
C GLY A 174 -5.41 -7.68 -5.42
N THR A 175 -4.57 -6.81 -5.98
CA THR A 175 -4.99 -5.58 -6.67
C THR A 175 -5.92 -5.88 -7.84
N VAL A 176 -5.61 -6.88 -8.67
CA VAL A 176 -6.49 -7.29 -9.77
C VAL A 176 -7.83 -7.81 -9.24
N VAL A 177 -7.83 -8.66 -8.21
CA VAL A 177 -9.06 -9.20 -7.59
C VAL A 177 -9.92 -8.08 -7.00
N TYR A 178 -9.29 -7.06 -6.40
CA TYR A 178 -9.99 -5.92 -5.81
C TYR A 178 -10.64 -5.02 -6.88
N TYR A 179 -9.88 -4.60 -7.90
CA TYR A 179 -10.36 -3.56 -8.83
C TYR A 179 -11.05 -4.10 -10.08
N LEU A 180 -10.65 -5.26 -10.61
CA LEU A 180 -11.14 -5.75 -11.90
C LEU A 180 -12.66 -6.00 -11.93
N PRO A 181 -13.29 -6.61 -10.90
CA PRO A 181 -14.73 -6.85 -10.92
C PRO A 181 -15.55 -5.56 -11.03
N ALA A 182 -15.20 -4.54 -10.24
CA ALA A 182 -15.87 -3.24 -10.29
C ALA A 182 -15.67 -2.54 -11.65
N LEU A 183 -14.46 -2.63 -12.21
CA LEU A 183 -14.16 -2.10 -13.55
C LEU A 183 -14.96 -2.80 -14.65
N MET A 184 -15.06 -4.14 -14.60
CA MET A 184 -15.83 -4.93 -15.56
C MET A 184 -17.33 -4.63 -15.50
N ARG A 185 -17.86 -4.34 -14.31
CA ARG A 185 -19.25 -3.92 -14.12
C ARG A 185 -19.50 -2.44 -14.41
N GLY A 186 -18.46 -1.67 -14.68
CA GLY A 186 -18.57 -0.22 -14.86
C GLY A 186 -19.01 0.51 -13.59
N GLU A 187 -18.73 -0.05 -12.41
CA GLU A 187 -19.14 0.53 -11.13
C GLU A 187 -18.44 1.87 -10.92
N PHE A 188 -19.23 2.85 -10.50
CA PHE A 188 -18.75 4.18 -10.16
C PHE A 188 -19.69 4.76 -9.11
N SER A 189 -19.11 5.27 -8.03
CA SER A 189 -19.86 5.95 -6.97
C SER A 189 -19.70 7.47 -7.11
N CYS A 190 -18.45 7.95 -7.04
CA CYS A 190 -18.12 9.37 -7.18
C CYS A 190 -16.63 9.56 -7.47
N TRP A 191 -16.12 10.80 -7.43
CA TRP A 191 -14.72 11.10 -7.75
C TRP A 191 -13.71 10.30 -6.91
N LEU A 192 -14.08 9.89 -5.69
CA LEU A 192 -13.27 9.02 -4.84
C LEU A 192 -12.98 7.66 -5.49
N SER A 193 -13.86 7.14 -6.34
CA SER A 193 -13.57 5.92 -7.12
C SER A 193 -12.38 6.09 -8.06
N TYR A 194 -12.15 7.31 -8.60
CA TYR A 194 -10.95 7.59 -9.40
C TYR A 194 -9.72 7.73 -8.52
N ALA A 195 -9.84 8.38 -7.36
CA ALA A 195 -8.74 8.51 -6.40
C ALA A 195 -8.28 7.13 -5.91
N ASP A 196 -9.23 6.23 -5.61
CA ASP A 196 -8.98 4.84 -5.24
C ASP A 196 -8.22 4.09 -6.34
N ARG A 197 -8.73 4.09 -7.58
CA ARG A 197 -8.05 3.45 -8.72
C ARG A 197 -6.66 4.04 -9.00
N ALA A 198 -6.50 5.35 -8.83
CA ALA A 198 -5.20 5.99 -8.95
C ALA A 198 -4.23 5.50 -7.87
N CYS A 199 -4.69 5.35 -6.62
CA CYS A 199 -3.91 4.75 -5.54
C CYS A 199 -3.59 3.28 -5.85
N GLY A 200 -4.59 2.46 -6.21
CA GLY A 200 -4.42 1.06 -6.57
C GLY A 200 -3.43 0.81 -7.71
N SER A 201 -3.31 1.74 -8.66
CA SER A 201 -2.32 1.64 -9.75
C SER A 201 -0.87 1.56 -9.25
N VAL A 202 -0.58 2.06 -8.05
CA VAL A 202 0.74 1.97 -7.41
C VAL A 202 1.12 0.51 -7.12
N TRP A 203 0.17 -0.31 -6.68
CA TRP A 203 0.34 -1.75 -6.46
C TRP A 203 0.40 -2.57 -7.75
N ILE A 204 0.23 -1.94 -8.92
CA ILE A 204 0.52 -2.56 -10.22
C ILE A 204 1.92 -2.12 -10.69
N MET A 205 2.17 -0.80 -10.66
CA MET A 205 3.40 -0.20 -11.17
C MET A 205 4.64 -0.66 -10.38
N PHE A 206 4.57 -0.71 -9.06
CA PHE A 206 5.73 -1.07 -8.24
C PHE A 206 6.14 -2.54 -8.41
N PRO A 207 5.23 -3.54 -8.32
CA PRO A 207 5.54 -4.92 -8.69
C PRO A 207 6.14 -5.06 -10.09
N ALA A 208 5.54 -4.42 -11.10
CA ALA A 208 6.03 -4.49 -12.47
C ALA A 208 7.45 -3.92 -12.61
N TYR A 209 7.73 -2.80 -11.94
CA TYR A 209 9.06 -2.18 -11.92
C TYR A 209 10.11 -3.10 -11.27
N VAL A 210 9.81 -3.66 -10.09
CA VAL A 210 10.73 -4.57 -9.38
C VAL A 210 10.96 -5.84 -10.19
N PHE A 211 9.91 -6.44 -10.75
CA PHE A 211 10.02 -7.61 -11.63
C PHE A 211 10.93 -7.33 -12.84
N TRP A 212 10.69 -6.23 -13.55
CA TRP A 212 11.52 -5.83 -14.68
C TRP A 212 12.99 -5.64 -14.29
N ARG A 213 13.24 -4.98 -13.16
CA ARG A 213 14.59 -4.81 -12.61
C ARG A 213 15.26 -6.16 -12.34
N SER A 214 14.56 -7.09 -11.70
CA SER A 214 15.08 -8.43 -11.40
C SER A 214 15.41 -9.23 -12.66
N VAL A 215 14.57 -9.15 -13.69
CA VAL A 215 14.85 -9.75 -15.02
C VAL A 215 16.11 -9.15 -15.65
N LYS A 216 16.28 -7.83 -15.59
CA LYS A 216 17.47 -7.16 -16.13
C LYS A 216 18.76 -7.59 -15.42
N THR A 217 18.70 -7.72 -14.09
CA THR A 217 19.85 -8.20 -13.29
C THR A 217 20.20 -9.64 -13.67
N ALA A 218 19.22 -10.56 -13.71
CA ALA A 218 19.45 -11.95 -14.07
C ALA A 218 20.06 -12.11 -15.47
N ARG A 219 19.60 -11.32 -16.45
CA ARG A 219 20.17 -11.31 -17.81
C ARG A 219 21.64 -10.87 -17.81
N SER A 220 21.97 -9.81 -17.07
CA SER A 220 23.34 -9.27 -16.99
C SER A 220 24.32 -10.25 -16.35
N GLU A 221 23.88 -11.01 -15.34
CA GLU A 221 24.70 -12.05 -14.72
C GLU A 221 24.95 -13.24 -15.64
N SER A 222 23.96 -13.61 -16.47
CA SER A 222 24.10 -14.71 -17.43
C SER A 222 25.10 -14.41 -18.56
N THR A 223 25.18 -13.15 -19.01
CA THR A 223 26.11 -12.73 -20.07
C THR A 223 27.53 -12.55 -19.55
N GLY A 224 27.70 -12.01 -18.33
CA GLY A 224 29.01 -11.84 -17.71
C GLY A 224 29.74 -13.15 -17.42
N LYS A 225 29.02 -14.24 -17.11
CA LYS A 225 29.63 -15.57 -16.91
C LYS A 225 30.19 -16.18 -18.20
N LYS A 226 29.66 -15.84 -19.38
CA LYS A 226 30.16 -16.36 -20.67
C LYS A 226 31.52 -15.78 -21.08
N GLN A 227 31.93 -14.64 -20.53
CA GLN A 227 33.21 -14.00 -20.87
C GLN A 227 34.39 -14.45 -20.00
N LYS A 228 34.17 -15.07 -18.83
CA LYS A 228 35.27 -15.53 -17.95
C LYS A 228 35.81 -16.93 -18.25
N HIS A 229 35.25 -17.63 -19.23
CA HIS A 229 35.64 -19.00 -19.62
C HIS A 229 36.18 -19.10 -21.05
N LYS A 230 36.63 -17.99 -21.64
CA LYS A 230 37.43 -17.94 -22.87
C LYS A 230 38.77 -17.31 -22.55
#